data_AF-A0A3A9ZUR1-F1
#
_entry.id   AF-A0A3A9ZUR1-F1
#
_cell.length_a   1.000
_cell.length_b   1.000
_cell.length_c   1.000
_cell.angle_alpha   90.00
_cell.angle_beta   90.00
_cell.angle_gamma   90.00
#
_symmetry.space_group_name_H-M   'P 1'
#
loop_
_entity.id
_entity.type
_entity.pdbx_description
1 polymer ?
#
loop_
_entity_poly.entity_id
_entity_poly.type
_entity_poly.pdbx_seq_one_letter_code
_entity_poly.pdbx_strand_id
1 'polypeptide(L)'
;MPDLEVQPASIRTSGQSLLARGDGFAEQLAAFEQATAAYEGAWGDDTIGTYIGSAYVAVAQWALDCWYTVADELSAAGDDLSAMADAYEQTETDNLGGFDAIGRALG
;
A
#
# COMPACT_ATOMS: atom_id res chain seq x y z
N MET A 1 14.79 22.24 -21.37
CA MET A 1 15.08 20.80 -21.24
C MET A 1 13.74 20.13 -20.95
N PRO A 2 13.18 19.34 -21.88
CA PRO A 2 11.79 18.87 -21.78
C PRO A 2 11.56 17.68 -20.83
N ASP A 3 12.58 17.18 -20.13
CA ASP A 3 12.58 15.83 -19.54
C ASP A 3 12.59 15.82 -17.99
N LEU A 4 12.31 16.95 -17.35
CA LEU A 4 12.31 17.10 -15.88
C LEU A 4 10.99 17.65 -15.32
N GLU A 5 9.92 17.62 -16.12
CA GLU A 5 8.63 18.13 -15.68
C GLU A 5 7.92 17.04 -14.86
N VAL A 6 7.97 17.20 -13.53
CA VAL A 6 7.22 16.33 -12.63
C VAL A 6 5.73 16.61 -12.82
N GLN A 7 4.93 15.56 -12.87
CA GLN A 7 3.47 15.64 -13.00
C GLN A 7 2.80 15.20 -11.69
N PRO A 8 2.58 16.11 -10.71
CA PRO A 8 2.01 15.75 -9.41
C PRO A 8 0.67 15.03 -9.50
N ALA A 9 -0.18 15.42 -10.47
CA ALA A 9 -1.46 14.77 -10.71
C ALA A 9 -1.31 13.27 -11.08
N SER A 10 -0.30 12.92 -11.88
CA SER A 10 -0.02 11.54 -12.26
C SER A 10 0.51 10.73 -11.07
N ILE A 11 1.39 11.33 -10.27
CA ILE A 11 1.91 10.74 -9.03
C ILE A 11 0.76 10.48 -8.05
N ARG A 12 -0.11 11.47 -7.80
CA ARG A 12 -1.27 11.34 -6.92
C ARG A 12 -2.23 10.26 -7.38
N THR A 13 -2.53 10.21 -8.69
CA THR A 13 -3.38 9.16 -9.25
C THR A 13 -2.78 7.77 -9.03
N SER A 14 -1.46 7.66 -9.15
CA SER A 14 -0.74 6.41 -8.89
C SER A 14 -0.79 6.02 -7.42
N GLY A 15 -0.62 6.98 -6.50
CA GLY A 15 -0.76 6.79 -5.06
C GLY A 15 -2.16 6.30 -4.67
N GLN A 16 -3.21 6.95 -5.17
CA GLN A 16 -4.60 6.54 -4.95
C GLN A 16 -4.90 5.14 -5.50
N SER A 17 -4.32 4.78 -6.65
CA SER A 17 -4.45 3.45 -7.22
C SER A 17 -3.78 2.38 -6.34
N LEU A 18 -2.62 2.67 -5.75
CA LEU A 18 -1.95 1.76 -4.81
C LEU A 18 -2.74 1.61 -3.51
N LEU A 19 -3.23 2.69 -2.93
CA LEU A 19 -4.11 2.65 -1.75
C LEU A 19 -5.34 1.77 -1.99
N ALA A 20 -6.08 2.04 -3.07
CA ALA A 20 -7.28 1.25 -3.40
C ALA A 20 -6.98 -0.23 -3.64
N ARG A 21 -5.80 -0.55 -4.18
CA ARG A 21 -5.35 -1.95 -4.38
C ARG A 21 -4.89 -2.59 -3.08
N GLY A 22 -4.22 -1.85 -2.21
CA GLY A 22 -3.83 -2.30 -0.86
C GLY A 22 -5.07 -2.66 -0.04
N ASP A 23 -6.03 -1.74 0.03
CA ASP A 23 -7.32 -1.95 0.72
C ASP A 23 -8.07 -3.16 0.16
N GLY A 24 -8.24 -3.20 -1.17
CA GLY A 24 -8.92 -4.32 -1.83
C GLY A 24 -8.20 -5.66 -1.66
N PHE A 25 -6.87 -5.66 -1.54
CA PHE A 25 -6.09 -6.87 -1.26
C PHE A 25 -6.26 -7.31 0.19
N ALA A 26 -6.23 -6.39 1.15
CA ALA A 26 -6.46 -6.67 2.57
C ALA A 26 -7.87 -7.25 2.80
N GLU A 27 -8.90 -6.71 2.15
CA GLU A 27 -10.27 -7.23 2.22
C GLU A 27 -10.36 -8.69 1.69
N GLN A 28 -9.73 -8.95 0.54
CA GLN A 28 -9.69 -10.31 -0.02
C GLN A 28 -8.90 -11.27 0.86
N LEU A 29 -7.82 -10.79 1.50
CA LEU A 29 -7.01 -11.58 2.41
C LEU A 29 -7.77 -11.94 3.68
N ALA A 30 -8.52 -11.01 4.26
CA ALA A 30 -9.39 -11.28 5.40
C ALA A 30 -10.49 -12.31 5.08
N ALA A 31 -11.07 -12.25 3.87
CA ALA A 31 -12.01 -13.25 3.40
C ALA A 31 -11.34 -14.63 3.21
N PHE A 32 -10.11 -14.65 2.69
CA PHE A 32 -9.31 -15.86 2.55
C PHE A 32 -8.98 -16.49 3.91
N GLU A 33 -8.56 -15.69 4.89
CA GLU A 33 -8.30 -16.11 6.27
C GLU A 33 -9.54 -16.77 6.92
N GLN A 34 -10.72 -16.17 6.75
CA GLN A 34 -11.96 -16.79 7.25
C GLN A 34 -12.26 -18.13 6.55
N ALA A 35 -12.03 -18.21 5.24
CA ALA A 35 -12.24 -19.44 4.49
C ALA A 35 -11.25 -20.54 4.90
N THR A 36 -10.00 -20.18 5.19
CA THR A 36 -8.98 -21.13 5.62
C THR A 36 -9.15 -21.58 7.07
N ALA A 37 -9.64 -20.72 7.96
CA ALA A 37 -9.96 -21.09 9.35
C ALA A 37 -10.92 -22.29 9.44
N ALA A 38 -11.78 -22.51 8.44
CA ALA A 38 -12.66 -23.68 8.39
C ALA A 38 -11.92 -25.03 8.26
N TYR A 39 -10.64 -25.03 7.87
CA TYR A 39 -9.80 -26.23 7.79
C TYR A 39 -9.05 -26.52 9.09
N GLU A 40 -9.14 -25.64 10.10
CA GLU A 40 -8.60 -25.92 11.42
C GLU A 40 -9.31 -27.14 12.03
N GLY A 41 -8.54 -28.16 12.43
CA GLY A 41 -9.10 -29.42 12.95
C GLY A 41 -9.65 -30.38 11.90
N ALA A 42 -9.54 -30.10 10.59
CA ALA A 42 -10.04 -30.98 9.53
C ALA A 42 -9.27 -32.30 9.38
N TRP A 43 -8.17 -32.47 10.10
CA TRP A 43 -7.18 -33.53 9.89
C TRP A 43 -7.35 -34.75 10.81
N GLY A 44 -8.33 -34.70 11.73
CA GLY A 44 -8.59 -35.74 12.72
C GLY A 44 -7.71 -35.64 13.96
N ASP A 45 -8.13 -36.32 15.03
CA ASP A 45 -7.51 -36.26 16.36
C ASP A 45 -6.46 -37.35 16.60
N ASP A 46 -6.14 -38.15 15.59
CA ASP A 46 -5.07 -39.13 15.69
C ASP A 46 -3.68 -38.46 15.59
N THR A 47 -2.62 -39.24 15.83
CA THR A 47 -1.24 -38.72 15.80
C THR A 47 -0.90 -38.07 14.46
N ILE A 48 -1.38 -38.64 13.36
CA ILE A 48 -1.11 -38.13 12.01
C ILE A 48 -1.85 -36.80 11.81
N GLY A 49 -3.14 -36.75 12.15
CA GLY A 49 -3.96 -35.56 12.09
C GLY A 49 -3.43 -34.41 12.92
N THR A 50 -2.91 -34.71 14.13
CA THR A 50 -2.24 -33.73 14.98
C THR A 50 -1.01 -33.11 14.28
N TYR A 51 -0.15 -33.92 13.66
CA TYR A 51 1.02 -33.40 12.94
C TYR A 51 0.63 -32.55 11.74
N ILE A 52 -0.34 -33.01 10.94
CA ILE A 52 -0.82 -32.25 9.78
C ILE A 52 -1.45 -30.93 10.23
N GLY A 53 -2.29 -30.95 11.26
CA GLY A 53 -2.92 -29.76 11.82
C GLY A 53 -1.90 -28.73 12.32
N SER A 54 -0.88 -29.19 13.05
CA SER A 54 0.19 -28.29 13.54
C SER A 54 0.98 -27.65 12.39
N ALA A 55 1.32 -28.41 11.36
CA ALA A 55 2.03 -27.91 10.18
C ALA A 55 1.15 -26.93 9.38
N TYR A 56 -0.14 -27.24 9.26
CA TYR A 56 -1.12 -26.39 8.61
C TYR A 56 -1.21 -25.02 9.29
N VAL A 57 -1.40 -24.98 10.61
CA VAL A 57 -1.50 -23.73 11.37
C VAL A 57 -0.23 -22.89 11.21
N ALA A 58 0.95 -23.50 11.36
CA ALA A 58 2.21 -22.78 11.25
C ALA A 58 2.43 -22.15 9.86
N VAL A 59 2.13 -22.89 8.79
CA VAL A 59 2.29 -22.39 7.41
C VAL A 59 1.21 -21.36 7.07
N ALA A 60 -0.03 -21.59 7.50
CA ALA A 60 -1.14 -20.65 7.26
C ALA A 60 -0.87 -19.31 7.93
N GLN A 61 -0.47 -19.31 9.21
CA GLN A 61 -0.10 -18.09 9.94
C GLN A 61 1.04 -17.35 9.27
N TRP A 62 2.14 -18.05 8.95
CA TRP A 62 3.28 -17.43 8.27
C TRP A 62 2.90 -16.80 6.92
N ALA A 63 2.07 -17.48 6.13
CA ALA A 63 1.63 -16.96 4.84
C ALA A 63 0.73 -15.72 5.00
N LEU A 64 -0.23 -15.75 5.94
CA LEU A 64 -1.10 -14.62 6.26
C LEU A 64 -0.29 -13.40 6.70
N ASP A 65 0.67 -13.58 7.60
CA ASP A 65 1.56 -12.50 8.07
C ASP A 65 2.32 -11.84 6.90
N CYS A 66 2.87 -12.66 5.99
CA CYS A 66 3.54 -12.15 4.80
C CYS A 66 2.59 -11.36 3.89
N TRP A 67 1.37 -11.84 3.69
CA TRP A 67 0.42 -11.15 2.81
C TRP A 67 -0.15 -9.87 3.44
N TYR A 68 -0.40 -9.84 4.74
CA TYR A 68 -0.79 -8.61 5.43
C TYR A 68 0.34 -7.57 5.37
N THR A 69 1.58 -7.99 5.53
CA THR A 69 2.74 -7.10 5.33
C THR A 69 2.76 -6.49 3.93
N VAL A 70 2.49 -7.29 2.89
CA VAL A 70 2.40 -6.79 1.51
C VAL A 70 1.24 -5.81 1.32
N ALA A 71 0.09 -6.06 1.96
CA ALA A 71 -1.05 -5.14 1.92
C ALA A 71 -0.69 -3.78 2.54
N ASP A 72 -0.05 -3.80 3.71
CA ASP A 72 0.43 -2.60 4.40
C ASP A 72 1.47 -1.83 3.57
N GLU A 73 2.41 -2.54 2.92
CA GLU A 73 3.42 -1.92 2.05
C GLU A 73 2.79 -1.24 0.82
N LEU A 74 1.73 -1.82 0.24
CA LEU A 74 1.00 -1.18 -0.86
C LEU A 74 0.33 0.11 -0.42
N SER A 75 -0.30 0.11 0.75
CA SER A 75 -0.94 1.30 1.30
C SER A 75 0.09 2.37 1.66
N ALA A 76 1.19 2.00 2.32
CA ALA A 76 2.29 2.90 2.64
C ALA A 76 2.91 3.54 1.39
N ALA A 77 3.14 2.75 0.33
CA ALA A 77 3.64 3.28 -0.94
C ALA A 77 2.65 4.27 -1.59
N GLY A 78 1.34 4.01 -1.43
CA GLY A 78 0.31 4.92 -1.93
C GLY A 78 0.24 6.26 -1.17
N ASP A 79 0.42 6.22 0.15
CA ASP A 79 0.55 7.41 1.00
C ASP A 79 1.81 8.21 0.66
N ASP A 80 2.95 7.54 0.49
CA ASP A 80 4.23 8.17 0.12
C ASP A 80 4.12 8.91 -1.22
N LEU A 81 3.49 8.30 -2.23
CA LEU A 81 3.27 8.97 -3.52
C LEU A 81 2.33 10.18 -3.38
N SER A 82 1.29 10.08 -2.55
CA SER A 82 0.38 11.19 -2.30
C SER A 82 1.11 12.36 -1.63
N ALA A 83 1.94 12.09 -0.62
CA ALA A 83 2.78 13.08 0.03
C ALA A 83 3.82 13.71 -0.93
N MET A 84 4.42 12.90 -1.81
CA MET A 84 5.31 13.40 -2.85
C MET A 84 4.59 14.37 -3.80
N ALA A 85 3.38 14.04 -4.25
CA ALA A 85 2.59 14.91 -5.12
C ALA A 85 2.30 16.26 -4.46
N ASP A 86 1.90 16.25 -3.19
CA ASP A 86 1.65 17.47 -2.40
C ASP A 86 2.92 18.33 -2.26
N ALA A 87 4.07 17.70 -2.02
CA ALA A 87 5.36 18.40 -1.92
C ALA A 87 5.76 19.11 -3.22
N TYR A 88 5.52 18.48 -4.37
CA TYR A 88 5.81 19.11 -5.67
C TYR A 88 4.88 20.29 -5.97
N GLU A 89 3.57 20.16 -5.68
CA GLU A 89 2.62 21.26 -5.88
C GLU A 89 2.93 22.46 -4.97
N GLN A 90 3.33 22.20 -3.72
CA GLN A 90 3.77 23.25 -2.81
C GLN A 90 5.01 23.96 -3.33
N THR A 91 6.00 23.20 -3.80
CA THR A 91 7.24 23.77 -4.36
C THR A 91 6.97 24.66 -5.57
N GLU A 92 6.08 24.24 -6.47
CA GLU A 92 5.73 25.04 -7.64
C GLU A 92 4.97 26.32 -7.25
N THR A 93 4.06 26.22 -6.28
CA THR A 93 3.33 27.37 -5.73
C THR A 93 4.28 28.40 -5.12
N ASP A 94 5.26 27.95 -4.35
CA ASP A 94 6.26 28.81 -3.71
C ASP A 94 7.18 29.49 -4.75
N ASN A 95 7.58 28.75 -5.79
CA ASN A 95 8.38 29.29 -6.89
C ASN A 95 7.62 30.41 -7.63
N LEU A 96 6.37 30.15 -8.01
CA LEU A 96 5.51 31.14 -8.70
C LEU A 96 5.33 32.39 -7.84
N GLY A 97 5.03 32.23 -6.54
CA GLY A 97 4.90 33.35 -5.61
C GLY A 97 6.20 34.16 -5.45
N GLY A 98 7.35 33.48 -5.45
CA GLY A 98 8.67 34.12 -5.43
C GLY A 98 8.96 34.93 -6.69
N PHE A 99 8.68 34.37 -7.87
CA PHE A 99 8.84 35.08 -9.15
C PHE A 99 7.91 36.29 -9.27
N ASP A 100 6.66 36.17 -8.83
CA ASP A 100 5.70 37.29 -8.79
C ASP A 100 6.15 38.42 -7.84
N ALA A 101 6.77 38.07 -6.71
CA ALA A 101 7.33 39.05 -5.78
C ALA A 101 8.52 39.79 -6.41
N ILE A 102 9.43 39.08 -7.09
CA ILE A 102 10.55 39.69 -7.81
C ILE A 102 10.06 40.58 -8.95
N GLY A 103 9.08 40.12 -9.74
CA GLY A 103 8.49 40.89 -10.83
C GLY A 103 7.89 42.22 -10.36
N ARG A 104 7.20 42.22 -9.21
CA ARG A 104 6.69 43.44 -8.57
C ARG A 104 7.77 44.35 -7.98
N ALA A 105 8.93 43.80 -7.60
CA ALA A 105 10.03 44.59 -7.05
C ALA A 105 10.87 45.29 -8.12
N LEU A 106 10.86 44.76 -9.36
CA LEU A 106 11.68 45.25 -10.48
C LEU A 106 10.90 46.08 -11.51
N GLY A 107 9.56 46.07 -11.48
CA GLY A 107 8.68 46.90 -12.31
C GLY A 107 8.12 48.09 -11.55
#